data_AF-A0A4V2BEU3-F1
#
_entry.id   AF-A0A4V2BEU3-F1
#
_cell.length_a   1.000
_cell.length_b   1.000
_cell.length_c   1.000
_cell.angle_alpha   90.00
_cell.angle_beta   90.00
_cell.angle_gamma   90.00
#
_symmetry.space_group_name_H-M   'P 1'
#
loop_
_entity.id
_entity.type
_entity.pdbx_description
1 polymer ?
#
loop_
_entity_poly.entity_id
_entity_poly.type
_entity_poly.pdbx_seq_one_letter_code
_entity_poly.pdbx_strand_id
1 'polypeptide(L)'
;MRIPHLSFAALWLLTDLSLAKTHDEDFCSSFTIAKVSSGELSIDLFEMSGLLSLDSQQLAHVQDSGNDPFLILTDRSGKVEQRIRFAEVSTDPEELARGVCPFSEGSCIYVMDTGDNFGWRGSRNIWAIEEATMKKAKPR
;
A
#
# COMPACT_ATOMS: atom_id res chain seq x y z
N MET A 1 -70.07 22.29 -31.10
CA MET A 1 -68.94 23.11 -31.59
C MET A 1 -68.60 24.11 -30.50
N ARG A 2 -67.58 23.84 -29.68
CA ARG A 2 -67.14 24.71 -28.58
C ARG A 2 -65.61 24.74 -28.60
N ILE A 3 -65.07 25.94 -28.77
CA ILE A 3 -63.66 26.26 -28.53
C ILE A 3 -63.50 26.43 -27.01
N PRO A 4 -62.39 25.96 -26.42
CA PRO A 4 -61.84 26.70 -25.30
C PRO A 4 -60.33 26.97 -25.47
N HIS A 5 -60.03 28.26 -25.42
CA HIS A 5 -58.99 28.92 -24.64
C HIS A 5 -57.65 28.20 -24.43
N LEU A 6 -56.63 28.70 -25.14
CA LEU A 6 -55.24 28.66 -24.70
C LEU A 6 -55.08 29.51 -23.43
N SER A 7 -54.70 28.87 -22.32
CA SER A 7 -54.07 29.56 -21.19
C SER A 7 -52.57 29.35 -21.26
N PHE A 8 -51.87 30.45 -21.52
CA PHE A 8 -50.43 30.58 -21.27
C PHE A 8 -50.21 30.47 -19.75
N ALA A 9 -49.54 29.40 -19.31
CA ALA A 9 -48.94 29.35 -17.98
C ALA A 9 -47.43 29.44 -18.15
N ALA A 10 -46.89 30.56 -17.67
CA ALA A 10 -45.47 30.85 -17.64
C ALA A 10 -44.74 29.95 -16.63
N LEU A 11 -43.62 29.40 -17.09
CA LEU A 11 -42.30 29.52 -16.48
C LEU A 11 -42.23 29.39 -14.95
N TRP A 12 -41.72 28.25 -14.45
CA TRP A 12 -40.72 28.17 -13.39
C TRP A 12 -40.05 26.79 -13.49
N LEU A 13 -38.98 26.68 -14.29
CA LEU A 13 -38.02 25.60 -14.13
C LEU A 13 -37.22 25.91 -12.86
N LEU A 14 -37.70 25.42 -11.72
CA LEU A 14 -36.86 25.27 -10.53
C LEU A 14 -35.88 24.16 -10.83
N THR A 15 -34.75 24.51 -11.42
CA THR A 15 -33.56 23.69 -11.32
C THR A 15 -33.18 23.67 -9.85
N ASP A 16 -33.53 22.60 -9.15
CA ASP A 16 -32.81 22.21 -7.94
C ASP A 16 -31.38 21.90 -8.38
N LEU A 17 -30.57 22.95 -8.51
CA LEU A 17 -29.16 22.82 -8.18
C LEU A 17 -29.16 22.51 -6.69
N SER A 18 -29.28 21.23 -6.35
CA SER A 18 -28.81 20.75 -5.06
C SER A 18 -27.35 21.14 -5.02
N LEU A 19 -27.14 22.25 -4.32
CA LEU A 19 -25.87 22.83 -3.95
C LEU A 19 -25.02 21.65 -3.49
N ALA A 20 -24.03 21.27 -4.30
CA ALA A 20 -23.02 20.34 -3.89
C ALA A 20 -22.55 20.86 -2.53
N LYS A 21 -22.86 20.11 -1.46
CA LYS A 21 -22.30 20.39 -0.14
C LYS A 21 -20.81 20.34 -0.36
N THR A 22 -20.20 21.52 -0.45
CA THR A 22 -18.77 21.68 -0.35
C THR A 22 -18.44 21.10 1.01
N HIS A 23 -17.92 19.87 1.00
CA HIS A 23 -17.20 19.33 2.14
C HIS A 23 -15.93 20.18 2.25
N ASP A 24 -16.10 21.36 2.83
CA ASP A 24 -15.06 22.28 3.28
C ASP A 24 -14.68 21.91 4.72
N GLU A 25 -14.63 20.61 5.00
CA GLU A 25 -13.91 20.09 6.16
C GLU A 25 -12.49 19.93 5.63
N ASP A 26 -11.65 20.90 5.96
CA ASP A 26 -10.22 20.90 5.67
C ASP A 26 -9.63 19.55 6.10
N PHE A 27 -9.47 18.62 5.16
CA PHE A 27 -8.95 17.27 5.39
C PHE A 27 -7.61 17.32 6.14
N CYS A 28 -6.91 18.45 6.03
CA CYS A 28 -5.64 18.70 6.67
C CYS A 28 -5.72 19.19 8.13
N SER A 29 -6.90 19.54 8.66
CA SER A 29 -7.01 20.10 10.02
C SER A 29 -7.28 19.06 11.11
N SER A 30 -7.41 17.77 10.77
CA SER A 30 -7.80 16.71 11.72
C SER A 30 -6.73 15.65 12.01
N PHE A 31 -5.55 15.72 11.39
CA PHE A 31 -4.48 14.80 11.71
C PHE A 31 -3.59 15.35 12.83
N THR A 32 -3.30 14.52 13.84
CA THR A 32 -2.24 14.81 14.80
C THR A 32 -0.98 14.10 14.33
N ILE A 33 0.02 14.86 13.85
CA ILE A 33 1.37 14.31 13.64
C ILE A 33 2.03 14.23 15.01
N ALA A 34 1.75 13.17 15.76
CA ALA A 34 2.57 12.83 16.91
C ALA A 34 3.87 12.21 16.38
N LYS A 35 5.02 12.81 16.70
CA LYS A 35 6.32 12.17 16.44
C LYS A 35 6.47 11.00 17.40
N VAL A 36 5.96 9.84 17.02
CA VAL A 36 6.15 8.58 17.74
C VAL A 36 7.35 7.88 17.11
N SER A 37 8.47 7.83 17.82
CA SER A 37 9.57 6.93 17.49
C SER A 37 9.45 5.70 18.38
N SER A 38 9.51 4.51 17.79
CA SER A 38 9.58 3.24 18.52
C SER A 38 11.02 2.81 18.84
N GLY A 39 12.01 3.68 18.59
CA GLY A 39 13.44 3.40 18.75
C GLY A 39 14.21 3.52 17.43
N GLU A 40 15.48 3.11 17.48
CA GLU A 40 16.35 2.94 16.30
C GLU A 40 16.34 1.47 15.88
N LEU A 41 16.27 1.22 14.58
CA LEU A 41 16.34 -0.14 14.03
C LEU A 41 17.78 -0.65 14.01
N SER A 42 17.98 -1.98 14.01
CA SER A 42 19.31 -2.59 13.96
C SER A 42 20.09 -2.14 12.71
N ILE A 43 21.40 -1.92 12.85
CA ILE A 43 22.31 -1.68 11.71
C ILE A 43 22.36 -2.87 10.73
N ASP A 44 21.92 -4.05 11.18
CA ASP A 44 21.78 -5.23 10.32
C ASP A 44 20.68 -5.07 9.25
N LEU A 45 19.81 -4.06 9.37
CA LEU A 45 18.81 -3.65 8.37
C LEU A 45 19.36 -2.59 7.42
N PHE A 46 20.61 -2.76 6.98
CA PHE A 46 21.24 -1.85 6.03
C PHE A 46 20.55 -1.94 4.66
N GLU A 47 20.22 -0.79 4.06
CA GLU A 47 19.58 -0.68 2.73
C GLU A 47 18.28 -1.48 2.64
N MET A 48 17.33 -1.17 3.51
CA MET A 48 15.95 -1.67 3.43
C MET A 48 15.04 -0.59 2.86
N SER A 49 14.14 -1.02 1.98
CA SER A 49 13.02 -0.22 1.48
C SER A 49 11.72 -0.96 1.72
N GLY A 50 10.59 -0.25 1.54
CA GLY A 50 9.26 -0.77 1.81
C GLY A 50 9.01 -1.15 3.28
N LEU A 51 7.81 -0.90 3.79
CA LEU A 51 7.45 -1.30 5.15
C LEU A 51 6.00 -1.73 5.23
N LEU A 52 5.77 -2.96 5.73
CA LEU A 52 4.44 -3.48 5.99
C LEU A 52 4.32 -4.00 7.42
N SER A 53 3.20 -3.69 8.06
CA SER A 53 2.79 -4.36 9.31
C SER A 53 2.07 -5.66 8.97
N LEU A 54 2.65 -6.81 9.34
CA LEU A 54 1.99 -8.10 9.14
C LEU A 54 0.92 -8.35 10.20
N ASP A 55 1.25 -8.00 11.45
CA ASP A 55 0.36 -8.01 12.61
C ASP A 55 0.81 -6.94 13.64
N SER A 56 0.35 -7.05 14.89
CA SER A 56 0.69 -6.08 15.94
C SER A 56 2.17 -6.15 16.36
N GLN A 57 2.88 -7.24 16.10
CA GLN A 57 4.24 -7.50 16.57
C GLN A 57 5.27 -7.52 15.45
N GLN A 58 4.88 -7.93 14.24
CA GLN A 58 5.81 -8.18 13.16
C GLN A 58 5.70 -7.16 12.02
N LEU A 59 6.86 -6.77 11.49
CA LEU A 59 7.04 -5.92 10.33
C LEU A 59 7.74 -6.72 9.22
N ALA A 60 7.47 -6.36 7.97
CA ALA A 60 8.18 -6.83 6.80
C ALA A 60 8.82 -5.66 6.06
N HIS A 61 10.04 -5.87 5.62
CA HIS A 61 10.86 -4.96 4.82
C HIS A 61 11.32 -5.70 3.57
N VAL A 62 11.65 -4.97 2.50
CA VAL A 62 12.36 -5.53 1.36
C VAL A 62 13.82 -5.12 1.41
N GLN A 63 14.71 -6.08 1.15
CA GLN A 63 16.14 -5.80 1.08
C GLN A 63 16.44 -5.13 -0.27
N ASP A 64 16.77 -3.85 -0.19
CA ASP A 64 17.10 -2.97 -1.32
C ASP A 64 18.62 -2.85 -1.53
N SER A 65 19.41 -3.60 -0.76
CA SER A 65 20.85 -3.72 -1.01
C SER A 65 21.12 -4.57 -2.26
N GLY A 66 21.03 -3.94 -3.43
CA GLY A 66 21.32 -4.55 -4.73
C GLY A 66 20.26 -5.54 -5.23
N ASN A 67 20.72 -6.59 -5.93
CA ASN A 67 19.85 -7.52 -6.67
C ASN A 67 19.29 -8.67 -5.83
N ASP A 68 19.21 -8.52 -4.50
CA ASP A 68 18.92 -9.61 -3.56
C ASP A 68 17.41 -9.76 -3.30
N PRO A 69 16.78 -10.89 -3.66
CA PRO A 69 15.32 -11.04 -3.62
C PRO A 69 14.82 -11.53 -2.24
N PHE A 70 15.04 -10.75 -1.19
CA PHE A 70 14.64 -11.10 0.18
C PHE A 70 13.62 -10.15 0.80
N LEU A 71 12.62 -10.74 1.46
CA LEU A 71 11.86 -10.09 2.52
C LEU A 71 12.56 -10.33 3.85
N ILE A 72 12.69 -9.27 4.64
CA ILE A 72 13.24 -9.31 5.98
C ILE A 72 12.09 -9.09 6.96
N LEU A 73 11.83 -10.07 7.83
CA LEU A 73 10.84 -9.95 8.89
C LEU A 73 11.53 -9.53 10.18
N THR A 74 10.98 -8.50 10.83
CA THR A 74 11.49 -7.99 12.11
C THR A 74 10.36 -7.88 13.13
N ASP A 75 10.73 -7.89 14.41
CA ASP A 75 9.83 -7.36 15.45
C ASP A 75 9.74 -5.81 15.36
N ARG A 76 8.92 -5.20 16.24
CA ARG A 76 8.77 -3.74 16.34
C ARG A 76 10.04 -2.99 16.79
N SER A 77 11.02 -3.69 17.36
CA SER A 77 12.32 -3.12 17.74
C SER A 77 13.33 -3.17 16.61
N GLY A 78 12.99 -3.79 15.47
CA GLY A 78 13.90 -3.97 14.33
C GLY A 78 14.82 -5.17 14.46
N LYS A 79 14.59 -6.07 15.43
CA LYS A 79 15.35 -7.32 15.52
C LYS A 79 14.90 -8.24 14.37
N VAL A 80 15.85 -8.69 13.56
CA VAL A 80 15.58 -9.65 12.48
C VAL A 80 15.13 -10.99 13.06
N GLU A 81 13.94 -11.43 12.67
CA GLU A 81 13.38 -12.73 13.01
C GLU A 81 13.57 -13.73 11.88
N GLN A 82 13.47 -13.27 10.62
CA GLN A 82 13.52 -14.14 9.46
C GLN A 82 13.95 -13.42 8.18
N ARG A 83 14.54 -14.18 7.26
CA ARG A 83 14.77 -13.79 5.86
C ARG A 83 14.05 -14.77 4.94
N ILE A 84 13.24 -14.27 4.02
CA ILE A 84 12.44 -15.07 3.09
C ILE A 84 12.82 -14.70 1.68
N ARG A 85 13.40 -15.65 0.94
CA ARG A 85 13.66 -15.48 -0.49
C ARG A 85 12.34 -15.54 -1.25
N PHE A 86 11.99 -14.51 -2.02
CA PHE A 86 10.74 -14.47 -2.78
C PHE A 86 10.92 -14.75 -4.29
N ALA A 87 12.15 -14.64 -4.80
CA ALA A 87 12.49 -14.95 -6.18
C ALA A 87 13.92 -15.54 -6.27
N GLU A 88 14.24 -16.14 -7.42
CA GLU A 88 15.63 -16.54 -7.72
C GLU A 88 16.51 -15.31 -7.96
N VAL A 89 15.95 -14.31 -8.63
CA VAL A 89 16.61 -13.03 -8.97
C VAL A 89 15.63 -11.87 -8.84
N SER A 90 16.12 -10.72 -8.37
CA SER A 90 15.50 -9.40 -8.48
C SER A 90 16.54 -8.42 -9.01
N THR A 91 16.14 -7.20 -9.36
CA THR A 91 17.09 -6.16 -9.73
C THR A 91 17.21 -5.09 -8.66
N ASP A 92 16.08 -4.55 -8.22
CA ASP A 92 16.02 -3.42 -7.29
C ASP A 92 14.63 -3.40 -6.61
N PRO A 93 14.39 -4.37 -5.71
CA PRO A 93 13.10 -4.53 -5.06
C PRO A 93 12.95 -3.51 -3.92
N GLU A 94 11.97 -2.62 -4.06
CA GLU A 94 11.93 -1.36 -3.30
C GLU A 94 10.61 -1.13 -2.57
N GLU A 95 9.53 -1.72 -3.07
CA GLU A 95 8.16 -1.43 -2.63
C GLU A 95 7.45 -2.69 -2.15
N LEU A 96 6.62 -2.50 -1.10
CA LEU A 96 5.82 -3.55 -0.49
C LEU A 96 4.35 -3.14 -0.36
N ALA A 97 3.45 -4.00 -0.83
CA ALA A 97 2.00 -3.88 -0.60
C ALA A 97 1.40 -5.19 -0.08
N ARG A 98 0.21 -5.12 0.52
CA ARG A 98 -0.55 -6.30 0.97
C ARG A 98 -1.93 -6.31 0.32
N GLY A 99 -2.38 -7.47 -0.13
CA GLY A 99 -3.67 -7.61 -0.79
C GLY A 99 -4.13 -9.05 -0.96
N VAL A 100 -5.27 -9.26 -1.63
CA VAL A 100 -5.81 -10.60 -1.90
C VAL A 100 -4.91 -11.33 -2.90
N CYS A 101 -4.55 -12.58 -2.61
CA CYS A 101 -3.75 -13.38 -3.52
C CYS A 101 -4.48 -13.63 -4.86
N PRO A 102 -3.79 -13.56 -6.02
CA PRO A 102 -4.44 -13.82 -7.31
C PRO A 102 -4.65 -15.32 -7.61
N PHE A 103 -4.07 -16.19 -6.78
CA PHE A 103 -4.08 -17.66 -6.97
C PHE A 103 -4.58 -18.44 -5.75
N SER A 104 -5.04 -17.75 -4.70
CA SER A 104 -5.68 -18.35 -3.53
C SER A 104 -6.67 -17.38 -2.89
N GLU A 105 -7.54 -17.87 -2.00
CA GLU A 105 -8.47 -17.01 -1.25
C GLU A 105 -7.78 -16.24 -0.09
N GLY A 106 -6.46 -16.36 0.04
CA GLY A 106 -5.66 -15.78 1.12
C GLY A 106 -5.15 -14.36 0.85
N SER A 107 -4.24 -13.93 1.69
CA SER A 107 -3.54 -12.64 1.57
C SER A 107 -2.10 -12.84 1.11
N CYS A 108 -1.66 -11.95 0.25
CA CYS A 108 -0.33 -11.91 -0.35
C CYS A 108 0.37 -10.61 0.02
N ILE A 109 1.68 -10.71 0.20
CA ILE A 109 2.59 -9.57 0.11
C ILE A 109 3.00 -9.44 -1.35
N TYR A 110 2.90 -8.23 -1.88
CA TYR A 110 3.38 -7.86 -3.19
C TYR A 110 4.71 -7.13 -3.05
N VAL A 111 5.71 -7.58 -3.80
CA VAL A 111 7.01 -6.91 -3.90
C VAL A 111 7.13 -6.36 -5.31
N MET A 112 7.41 -5.07 -5.45
CA MET A 112 7.65 -4.46 -6.76
C MET A 112 9.13 -4.13 -6.93
N ASP A 113 9.67 -4.64 -8.03
CA ASP A 113 11.04 -4.40 -8.51
C ASP A 113 11.17 -3.02 -9.17
N THR A 114 10.83 -1.95 -8.45
CA THR A 114 10.65 -0.63 -9.06
C THR A 114 11.94 0.19 -9.18
N GLY A 115 12.95 -0.10 -8.37
CA GLY A 115 14.20 0.64 -8.39
C GLY A 115 14.89 0.54 -9.74
N ASP A 116 15.74 1.52 -10.02
CA ASP A 116 16.40 1.67 -11.30
C ASP A 116 17.92 1.55 -11.22
N ASN A 117 18.55 1.56 -10.03
CA ASN A 117 20.00 1.57 -9.84
C ASN A 117 20.74 2.46 -10.87
N PHE A 118 20.19 3.65 -11.17
CA PHE A 118 20.67 4.61 -12.18
C PHE A 118 20.62 4.13 -13.65
N GLY A 119 19.91 3.05 -13.94
CA GLY A 119 19.79 2.41 -15.26
C GLY A 119 18.38 2.49 -15.86
N TRP A 120 18.31 2.53 -17.19
CA TRP A 120 17.04 2.38 -17.91
C TRP A 120 16.67 0.91 -18.06
N ARG A 121 15.43 0.57 -17.68
CA ARG A 121 14.92 -0.82 -17.68
C ARG A 121 13.61 -0.90 -18.48
N GLY A 122 13.55 -1.83 -19.43
CA GLY A 122 12.39 -2.04 -20.32
C GLY A 122 11.22 -2.80 -19.69
N SER A 123 11.41 -3.38 -18.51
CA SER A 123 10.37 -4.08 -17.77
C SER A 123 10.55 -3.92 -16.25
N ARG A 124 9.49 -4.26 -15.51
CA ARG A 124 9.43 -4.30 -14.04
C ARG A 124 8.68 -5.56 -13.65
N ASN A 125 9.07 -6.16 -12.54
CA ASN A 125 8.43 -7.37 -12.00
C ASN A 125 7.62 -7.01 -10.75
N ILE A 126 6.52 -7.74 -10.58
CA ILE A 126 5.77 -7.76 -9.32
C ILE A 126 5.70 -9.23 -8.90
N TRP A 127 6.15 -9.53 -7.70
CA TRP A 127 6.01 -10.85 -7.09
C TRP A 127 4.89 -10.83 -6.08
N ALA A 128 4.06 -11.87 -6.07
CA ALA A 128 3.04 -12.09 -5.05
C ALA A 128 3.44 -13.29 -4.19
N ILE A 129 3.66 -13.05 -2.90
CA ILE A 129 4.06 -14.06 -1.91
C ILE A 129 2.88 -14.32 -0.99
N GLU A 130 2.37 -15.55 -0.99
CA GLU A 130 1.28 -15.94 -0.10
C GLU A 130 1.76 -15.99 1.36
N GLU A 131 1.11 -15.21 2.22
CA GLU A 131 1.51 -15.08 3.61
C GLU A 131 1.44 -16.41 4.38
N ALA A 132 0.50 -17.29 4.02
CA ALA A 132 0.37 -18.61 4.63
C ALA A 132 1.61 -19.50 4.39
N THR A 133 2.38 -19.22 3.34
CA THR A 133 3.61 -19.97 3.01
C THR A 133 4.85 -19.37 3.69
N MET A 134 4.76 -18.14 4.20
CA MET A 134 5.81 -17.52 4.99
C MET A 134 5.88 -18.21 6.35
N LYS A 135 6.70 -19.25 6.44
CA LYS A 135 6.88 -20.03 7.66
C LYS A 135 7.31 -19.09 8.79
N LYS A 136 6.46 -18.79 9.76
CA LYS A 136 6.87 -18.02 10.95
C LYS A 136 8.03 -18.74 11.63
N ALA A 137 9.14 -18.05 11.85
CA ALA A 137 10.20 -18.57 12.72
C ALA A 137 9.59 -18.87 14.10
N LYS A 138 9.88 -20.05 14.67
CA LYS A 138 9.60 -20.25 16.11
C LYS A 138 10.51 -19.28 16.87
N PRO A 139 10.00 -18.52 17.85
CA PRO A 139 10.87 -17.79 18.77
C PRO A 139 11.89 -18.77 19.35
N ARG A 140 13.18 -18.47 19.20
CA ARG A 140 14.24 -19.18 19.92
C ARG A 140 14.28 -18.70 21.36
#